data_AF-A0A101I5J6-F1
#
_entry.id   AF-A0A101I5J6-F1
#
_cell.length_a   1.000
_cell.length_b   1.000
_cell.length_c   1.000
_cell.angle_alpha   90.00
_cell.angle_beta   90.00
_cell.angle_gamma   90.00
#
_symmetry.space_group_name_H-M   'P 1'
#
loop_
_entity.id
_entity.type
_entity.pdbx_description
1 polymer ?
#
loop_
_entity_poly.entity_id
_entity_poly.type
_entity_poly.pdbx_seq_one_letter_code
_entity_poly.pdbx_strand_id
1 'polypeptide(L)' 'KGFYLYGAGIVGGILADVLLTEGLEVIGFLDDSPAKQGDSFHV' A
#
# COMPACT_ATOMS: atom_id res chain seq x y z
N LYS A 1 -5.80 8.79 -11.56
CA LYS A 1 -4.93 9.57 -10.63
C LYS A 1 -4.74 8.65 -9.44
N GLY A 2 -3.68 7.86 -9.44
CA GLY A 2 -3.46 6.86 -8.38
C GLY A 2 -2.85 7.48 -7.13
N PHE A 3 -2.98 6.77 -6.02
CA PHE A 3 -2.57 7.22 -4.68
C PHE A 3 -1.48 6.31 -4.13
N TYR A 4 -0.55 6.90 -3.38
CA TYR A 4 0.40 6.16 -2.55
C TYR A 4 -0.10 6.14 -1.11
N LEU A 5 0.02 4.99 -0.44
CA LEU A 5 -0.28 4.86 0.97
C LEU A 5 0.99 4.93 1.81
N TYR A 6 0.97 5.72 2.87
CA TYR A 6 2.13 5.83 3.77
C TYR A 6 1.97 4.85 4.94
N GLY A 7 2.93 3.93 5.07
CA GLY A 7 2.96 2.81 6.00
C GLY A 7 2.58 1.48 5.36
N ALA A 8 3.57 0.64 5.05
CA ALA A 8 3.39 -0.73 4.55
C ALA A 8 3.17 -1.70 5.74
N GLY A 9 2.09 -1.47 6.49
CA GLY A 9 1.67 -2.32 7.62
C GLY A 9 0.44 -3.16 7.30
N ILE A 10 0.02 -4.01 8.26
CA ILE A 10 -1.21 -4.81 8.17
C ILE A 10 -2.42 -3.91 7.86
N VAL A 11 -2.51 -2.76 8.55
CA VAL A 11 -3.58 -1.78 8.32
C VAL A 11 -3.51 -1.17 6.93
N GLY A 12 -2.30 -0.90 6.43
CA GLY A 12 -2.08 -0.38 5.07
C GLY A 12 -2.57 -1.35 4.01
N GLY A 13 -2.28 -2.65 4.17
CA GLY A 13 -2.76 -3.70 3.28
C GLY A 13 -4.29 -3.80 3.25
N ILE A 14 -4.94 -3.84 4.42
CA ILE A 14 -6.41 -3.88 4.51
C ILE A 14 -7.02 -2.63 3.86
N LEU A 15 -6.46 -1.45 4.11
CA LEU A 15 -6.93 -0.21 3.50
C LEU A 15 -6.78 -0.24 1.98
N ALA A 16 -5.65 -0.72 1.46
CA ALA A 16 -5.46 -0.85 0.02
C ALA A 16 -6.51 -1.76 -0.62
N ASP A 17 -6.84 -2.89 0.03
CA ASP A 17 -7.84 -3.84 -0.46
C ASP A 17 -9.26 -3.24 -0.51
N VAL A 18 -9.64 -2.49 0.53
CA VAL A 18 -10.91 -1.74 0.53
C VAL A 18 -10.90 -0.68 -0.56
N LEU A 19 -9.82 0.09 -0.71
CA LEU A 19 -9.73 1.15 -1.73
C LEU A 19 -9.79 0.56 -3.16
N LEU A 20 -9.13 -0.57 -3.40
CA LEU A 20 -9.21 -1.32 -4.67
C LEU A 20 -10.65 -1.78 -4.95
N THR A 21 -11.35 -2.26 -3.93
CA THR A 21 -12.77 -2.66 -4.03
C THR A 21 -13.67 -1.48 -4.38
N GLU A 22 -13.35 -0.28 -3.90
CA GLU A 22 -14.04 0.98 -4.22
C GLU A 22 -13.62 1.58 -5.58
N GLY A 23 -12.75 0.89 -6.34
CA GLY A 23 -12.29 1.34 -7.65
C GLY A 23 -11.20 2.40 -7.63
N LEU A 24 -10.52 2.58 -6.49
CA LEU A 24 -9.39 3.50 -6.35
C LEU A 24 -8.09 2.77 -6.67
N GLU A 25 -7.27 3.41 -7.50
CA GLU A 25 -5.96 2.89 -7.91
C GLU A 25 -4.90 3.22 -6.85
N VAL A 26 -4.44 2.19 -6.12
CA VAL A 26 -3.31 2.30 -5.20
C VAL A 26 -2.03 1.92 -5.95
N ILE A 27 -1.11 2.87 -6.10
CA ILE A 27 0.14 2.69 -6.86
C ILE A 27 1.19 1.94 -6.03
N GLY A 28 1.14 2.07 -4.71
CA GLY A 28 2.04 1.37 -3.80
C GLY A 28 2.11 2.01 -2.43
N PHE A 29 3.05 1.52 -1.63
CA PHE A 29 3.29 1.96 -0.26
C PHE A 29 4.62 2.70 -0.13
N LEU A 30 4.61 3.75 0.69
CA LEU A 30 5.81 4.43 1.18
C LEU A 30 6.00 4.01 2.63
N ASP A 31 7.15 3.44 2.99
CA ASP A 31 7.46 3.05 4.37
C ASP A 31 8.89 3.50 4.72
N ASP A 32 9.04 4.07 5.91
CA ASP A 32 10.34 4.56 6.42
C ASP A 32 11.23 3.41 6.91
N SER A 33 10.66 2.22 7.10
CA SER A 33 11.40 1.02 7.53
C SER A 33 12.28 0.53 6.38
N PRO A 34 13.61 0.53 6.51
CA PRO A 34 14.51 0.09 5.44
C PRO A 34 14.27 -1.37 5.03
N ALA A 35 13.82 -2.19 5.99
CA ALA A 35 13.49 -3.60 5.77
C ALA A 35 12.31 -3.83 4.82
N LYS A 36 11.48 -2.82 4.57
CA LYS A 36 10.29 -2.89 3.71
C LYS A 36 10.45 -2.12 2.39
N GLN A 37 11.58 -1.41 2.23
CA GLN A 37 11.87 -0.66 1.02
C GLN A 37 12.40 -1.60 -0.05
N GLY A 38 11.80 -1.57 -1.25
CA GLY A 38 12.18 -2.42 -2.37
C GLY A 38 11.54 -3.82 -2.35
N ASP A 39 10.72 -4.12 -1.35
CA ASP A 39 9.93 -5.36 -1.32
C ASP A 39 8.61 -5.17 -2.09
N SER A 40 8.16 -6.24 -2.75
CA SER A 40 6.87 -6.24 -3.43
C SER A 40 5.83 -6.64 -2.39
N PHE A 41 4.86 -5.77 -2.11
CA PHE A 41 3.73 -6.17 -1.26
C PHE A 41 2.97 -7.29 -2.00
N HIS A 42 3.26 -8.55 -1.65
CA HIS A 42 2.51 -9.70 -2.15
C HIS A 42 1.16 -9.69 -1.44
N VAL A 43 0.16 -9.24 -2.19
CA VAL A 43 -1.26 -9.38 -1.85
C VAL A 43 -1.66 -10.84 -2.01
#